data_AF-T0V057-F1
#
_entry.id   AF-T0V057-F1
#
_cell.length_a   1.000
_cell.length_b   1.000
_cell.length_c   1.000
_cell.angle_alpha   90.00
_cell.angle_beta   90.00
_cell.angle_gamma   90.00
#
_symmetry.space_group_name_H-M   'P 1'
#
loop_
_entity.id
_entity.type
_entity.pdbx_description
1 polymer ?
#
loop_
_entity_poly.entity_id
_entity_poly.type
_entity_poly.pdbx_seq_one_letter_code
_entity_poly.pdbx_strand_id
1 'polypeptide(L)'
;MQTTYFQKFFNLSALLFLTAILSAFCTIFFGISMNSLKEITYLIFIYHFTNIVFWISLSISLISSLIFILLISREINRRQEEDNLSNLCKSIKQTLSIRIFLHQSELSEAVTTTEQAKVTHYNPVNKYFNQAVRKAIVDIRENKVTLLIHIPKTQQATKILKDVEMLISEEIANRNPSYYFSHPERKGKWLYFIGTKRK
;
A
#
# COMPACT_ATOMS: atom_id res chain seq x y z
N MET A 1 -14.25 14.95 -2.39
CA MET A 1 -13.99 13.55 -2.84
C MET A 1 -14.00 12.65 -1.63
N GLN A 2 -14.97 11.74 -1.52
CA GLN A 2 -15.05 10.83 -0.36
C GLN A 2 -14.25 9.57 -0.67
N THR A 3 -13.00 9.51 -0.18
CA THR A 3 -12.29 8.24 -0.01
C THR A 3 -12.95 7.46 1.12
N THR A 4 -13.05 6.13 0.98
CA THR A 4 -13.70 5.30 2.01
C THR A 4 -12.93 5.40 3.32
N TYR A 5 -13.63 5.20 4.45
CA TYR A 5 -12.99 5.19 5.76
C TYR A 5 -11.81 4.19 5.79
N PHE A 6 -12.05 2.96 5.32
CA PHE A 6 -11.04 1.91 5.33
C PHE A 6 -9.82 2.27 4.49
N GLN A 7 -10.02 2.98 3.38
CA GLN A 7 -8.92 3.49 2.56
C GLN A 7 -8.04 4.50 3.31
N LYS A 8 -8.66 5.44 4.03
CA LYS A 8 -7.92 6.41 4.85
C LYS A 8 -7.16 5.71 5.96
N PHE A 9 -7.83 4.80 6.67
CA PHE A 9 -7.24 3.98 7.72
C PHE A 9 -6.02 3.19 7.22
N PHE A 10 -6.17 2.43 6.12
CA PHE A 10 -5.11 1.59 5.58
C PHE A 10 -3.89 2.42 5.15
N ASN A 11 -4.11 3.51 4.41
CA ASN A 11 -3.02 4.35 3.93
C ASN A 11 -2.28 5.07 5.07
N LEU A 12 -3.03 5.60 6.05
CA LEU A 12 -2.42 6.26 7.21
C LEU A 12 -1.65 5.26 8.08
N SER A 13 -2.21 4.07 8.30
CA SER A 13 -1.56 3.01 9.08
C SER A 13 -0.29 2.54 8.39
N ALA A 14 -0.32 2.32 7.07
CA ALA A 14 0.86 1.94 6.30
C ALA A 14 1.95 3.02 6.33
N LEU A 15 1.56 4.30 6.25
CA LEU A 15 2.49 5.43 6.36
C LEU A 15 3.16 5.46 7.73
N LEU A 16 2.37 5.41 8.81
CA LEU A 16 2.88 5.44 10.19
C LEU A 16 3.77 4.23 10.52
N PHE A 17 3.41 3.06 9.98
CA PHE A 17 4.24 1.87 10.14
C PHE A 17 5.59 2.02 9.43
N LEU A 18 5.59 2.52 8.18
CA LEU A 18 6.81 2.75 7.42
C LEU A 18 7.69 3.82 8.08
N THR A 19 7.11 4.93 8.57
CA THR A 19 7.85 5.98 9.27
C THR A 19 8.44 5.47 10.58
N ALA A 20 7.71 4.65 11.34
CA ALA A 20 8.20 4.05 12.57
C ALA A 20 9.41 3.12 12.32
N ILE A 21 9.33 2.26 11.29
CA ILE A 21 10.41 1.35 10.92
C ILE A 21 11.64 2.12 10.43
N LEU A 22 11.46 3.07 9.50
CA LEU A 22 12.58 3.81 8.92
C LEU A 22 13.30 4.63 9.99
N SER A 23 12.55 5.28 10.88
CA SER A 23 13.12 6.02 11.99
C SER A 23 13.82 5.11 13.01
N ALA A 24 13.27 3.93 13.32
CA ALA A 24 13.93 2.95 14.17
C ALA A 24 15.27 2.47 13.58
N PHE A 25 15.32 2.20 12.27
CA PHE A 25 16.59 1.88 11.59
C PHE A 25 17.60 3.01 11.69
N CYS A 26 17.18 4.26 11.49
CA CYS A 26 18.03 5.43 11.70
C CYS A 26 18.54 5.50 13.15
N THR A 27 17.68 5.26 14.14
CA THR A 27 18.06 5.26 15.56
C THR A 27 19.15 4.23 15.84
N ILE A 28 19.01 3.00 15.33
CA ILE A 28 20.03 1.95 15.49
C ILE A 28 21.34 2.37 14.82
N PHE A 29 21.28 2.85 13.58
CA PHE A 29 22.46 3.27 12.81
C PHE A 29 23.24 4.41 13.51
N PHE A 30 22.53 5.45 13.94
CA PHE A 30 23.15 6.58 14.63
C PHE A 30 23.59 6.22 16.05
N GLY A 31 22.92 5.29 16.73
CA GLY A 31 23.35 4.75 18.01
C GLY A 31 24.71 4.05 17.91
N ILE A 32 24.90 3.21 16.88
CA ILE A 32 26.19 2.55 16.60
C ILE A 32 27.26 3.60 16.29
N SER A 33 26.93 4.57 15.44
CA SER A 33 27.86 5.64 15.05
C SER A 33 28.30 6.49 16.24
N MET A 34 27.38 6.80 17.15
CA MET A 34 27.68 7.56 18.37
C MET A 34 28.66 6.81 19.28
N ASN A 35 28.50 5.49 19.39
CA ASN A 35 29.40 4.66 20.20
C ASN A 35 30.83 4.68 19.65
N SER A 36 30.99 4.59 18.31
CA SER A 36 32.31 4.66 17.67
C SER A 36 32.96 6.05 17.74
N LEU A 37 32.15 7.12 17.74
CA LEU A 37 32.66 8.50 17.76
C LEU A 37 33.07 8.99 19.16
N LYS A 38 32.56 8.35 20.23
CA LYS A 38 32.80 8.76 21.62
C LYS A 38 34.28 8.78 22.01
N GLU A 39 35.09 7.94 21.39
CA GLU A 39 36.52 7.77 21.71
C GLU A 39 37.44 8.75 20.94
N ILE A 40 36.91 9.50 19.98
CA ILE A 40 37.72 10.36 19.09
C ILE A 40 37.50 11.84 19.43
N THR A 41 38.44 12.42 20.19
CA THR A 41 38.35 13.81 20.69
C THR A 41 38.20 14.86 19.58
N TYR A 42 38.81 14.64 18.41
CA TYR A 42 38.73 15.58 17.28
C TYR A 42 37.36 15.61 16.58
N LEU A 43 36.48 14.63 16.84
CA LEU A 43 35.17 14.51 16.19
C LEU A 43 33.98 14.85 17.10
N ILE A 44 34.22 15.58 18.19
CA ILE A 44 33.19 16.03 19.16
C ILE A 44 32.00 16.72 18.46
N PHE A 45 32.25 17.56 17.46
CA PHE A 45 31.17 18.22 16.71
C PHE A 45 30.26 17.21 16.00
N ILE A 46 30.85 16.20 15.34
CA ILE A 46 30.11 15.14 14.64
C ILE A 46 29.35 14.29 15.65
N TYR A 47 29.96 13.96 16.79
CA TYR A 47 29.28 13.25 17.88
C TYR A 47 28.03 14.00 18.35
N HIS A 48 28.10 15.31 18.59
CA HIS A 48 26.93 16.10 19.00
C HIS A 48 25.84 16.13 17.93
N PHE A 49 26.21 16.29 16.65
CA PHE A 49 25.26 16.24 15.54
C PHE A 49 24.56 14.87 15.47
N THR A 50 25.32 13.78 15.51
CA THR A 50 24.80 12.41 15.51
C THR A 50 23.87 12.15 16.70
N ASN A 51 24.22 12.64 17.90
CA ASN A 51 23.39 12.52 19.08
C ASN A 51 22.03 13.25 18.93
N ILE A 52 22.03 14.46 18.36
CA ILE A 52 20.78 15.19 18.08
C ILE A 52 19.90 14.39 17.10
N VAL A 53 20.48 13.91 16.00
CA VAL A 53 19.75 13.11 15.00
C VAL A 53 19.22 11.81 15.61
N PHE A 54 19.99 11.15 16.48
CA PHE A 54 19.57 9.97 17.22
C PHE A 54 18.29 10.25 18.03
N TRP A 55 18.27 11.28 18.87
CA TRP A 55 17.10 11.62 19.69
C TRP A 55 15.86 12.01 18.87
N ILE A 56 16.07 12.74 17.77
CA ILE A 56 14.98 13.07 16.83
C ILE A 56 14.41 11.79 16.22
N SER A 57 15.27 10.89 15.73
CA SER A 57 14.84 9.63 15.12
C SER A 57 14.09 8.74 16.11
N LEU A 58 14.57 8.63 17.35
CA LEU A 58 13.93 7.86 18.41
C LEU A 58 12.55 8.44 18.74
N SER A 59 12.45 9.76 18.89
CA SER A 59 11.18 10.43 19.20
C SER A 59 10.15 10.21 18.10
N ILE A 60 10.55 10.36 16.83
CA ILE A 60 9.68 10.10 15.67
C ILE A 60 9.21 8.64 15.67
N SER A 61 10.11 7.69 15.93
CA SER A 61 9.77 6.26 15.95
C SER A 61 8.73 5.94 17.03
N LEU A 62 8.94 6.44 18.25
CA LEU A 62 8.04 6.24 19.38
C LEU A 62 6.66 6.87 19.15
N ILE A 63 6.62 8.14 18.73
CA ILE A 63 5.37 8.86 18.46
C ILE A 63 4.59 8.16 17.33
N SER A 64 5.26 7.82 16.23
CA SER A 64 4.64 7.14 15.10
C SER A 64 4.08 5.77 15.51
N SER A 65 4.80 5.03 16.34
CA SER A 65 4.37 3.72 16.84
C SER A 65 3.16 3.85 17.76
N LEU A 66 3.13 4.85 18.64
CA LEU A 66 2.01 5.12 19.53
C LEU A 66 0.74 5.45 18.74
N ILE A 67 0.83 6.37 17.78
CA ILE A 67 -0.30 6.74 16.92
C ILE A 67 -0.77 5.54 16.11
N PHE A 68 0.15 4.72 15.57
CA PHE A 68 -0.20 3.50 14.86
C PHE A 68 -0.98 2.52 15.74
N ILE A 69 -0.53 2.25 16.97
CA ILE A 69 -1.22 1.37 17.92
C ILE A 69 -2.62 1.89 18.23
N LEU A 70 -2.78 3.19 18.47
CA LEU A 70 -4.09 3.81 18.72
C LEU A 70 -5.04 3.66 17.53
N LEU A 71 -4.56 3.87 16.31
CA LEU A 71 -5.37 3.70 15.10
C LEU A 71 -5.81 2.25 14.88
N ILE A 72 -4.89 1.29 15.04
CA ILE A 72 -5.20 -0.14 14.93
C ILE A 72 -6.22 -0.54 16.00
N SER A 73 -6.01 -0.13 17.25
CA SER A 73 -6.92 -0.42 18.37
C SER A 73 -8.32 0.11 18.10
N ARG A 74 -8.42 1.32 17.55
CA ARG A 74 -9.70 1.91 17.15
C ARG A 74 -10.42 1.11 16.05
N GLU A 75 -9.71 0.64 15.03
CA GLU A 75 -10.32 -0.20 13.99
C GLU A 75 -10.71 -1.58 14.51
N ILE A 76 -9.91 -2.17 15.41
CA ILE A 76 -10.25 -3.43 16.07
C ILE A 76 -11.55 -3.30 16.85
N ASN A 77 -11.69 -2.27 17.69
CA ASN A 77 -12.92 -2.06 18.48
C ASN A 77 -14.15 -1.90 17.57
N ARG A 78 -14.03 -1.06 16.52
CA ARG A 78 -15.12 -0.86 15.55
C ARG A 78 -15.49 -2.15 14.82
N ARG A 79 -14.51 -2.99 14.51
CA ARG A 79 -14.74 -4.28 13.87
C ARG A 79 -15.35 -5.29 14.83
N GLN A 80 -15.07 -5.25 16.13
CA GLN A 80 -15.73 -6.12 17.11
C GLN A 80 -17.21 -5.80 17.27
N GLU A 81 -17.60 -4.53 17.13
CA GLU A 81 -19.00 -4.09 17.21
C GLU A 81 -19.81 -4.42 15.95
N GLU A 82 -19.18 -4.31 14.77
CA GLU A 82 -19.88 -4.33 13.47
C GLU A 82 -19.57 -5.57 12.60
N ASP A 83 -18.54 -6.36 12.91
CA ASP A 83 -17.93 -7.32 11.99
C ASP A 83 -17.08 -8.41 12.73
N ASN A 84 -16.28 -9.17 11.99
CA ASN A 84 -15.28 -10.10 12.52
C ASN A 84 -13.85 -9.59 12.28
N LEU A 85 -12.97 -9.70 13.28
CA LEU A 85 -11.54 -9.36 13.16
C LEU A 85 -10.80 -10.15 12.07
N SER A 86 -11.23 -11.37 11.78
CA SER A 86 -10.69 -12.16 10.67
C SER A 86 -10.84 -11.43 9.32
N ASN A 87 -11.93 -10.67 9.16
CA ASN A 87 -12.19 -9.92 7.93
C ASN A 87 -11.23 -8.75 7.74
N LEU A 88 -10.68 -8.17 8.82
CA LEU A 88 -9.60 -7.17 8.73
C LEU A 88 -8.33 -7.79 8.12
N CYS A 89 -7.91 -8.95 8.63
CA CYS A 89 -6.75 -9.66 8.09
C CYS A 89 -6.97 -10.07 6.62
N LYS A 90 -8.16 -10.59 6.29
CA LYS A 90 -8.52 -10.92 4.89
C LYS A 90 -8.49 -9.68 4.00
N SER A 91 -9.01 -8.53 4.47
CA SER A 91 -9.00 -7.26 3.74
C SER A 91 -7.58 -6.80 3.40
N ILE A 92 -6.67 -6.86 4.37
CA ILE A 92 -5.25 -6.52 4.17
C ILE A 92 -4.61 -7.50 3.18
N LYS A 93 -4.79 -8.81 3.38
CA LYS A 93 -4.18 -9.86 2.54
C LYS A 93 -4.67 -9.77 1.09
N GLN A 94 -5.97 -9.58 0.87
CA GLN A 94 -6.53 -9.42 -0.47
C GLN A 94 -6.15 -8.08 -1.11
N THR A 95 -6.03 -7.00 -0.33
CA THR A 95 -5.51 -5.71 -0.82
C THR A 95 -4.09 -5.86 -1.37
N LEU A 96 -3.21 -6.57 -0.67
CA LEU A 96 -1.86 -6.85 -1.16
C LEU A 96 -1.89 -7.76 -2.40
N SER A 97 -2.71 -8.81 -2.35
CA SER A 97 -2.79 -9.76 -3.45
C SER A 97 -3.32 -9.16 -4.74
N ILE A 98 -4.36 -8.31 -4.69
CA ILE A 98 -4.90 -7.67 -5.89
C ILE A 98 -3.90 -6.67 -6.49
N ARG A 99 -3.12 -5.99 -5.63
CA ARG A 99 -2.06 -5.08 -6.08
C ARG A 99 -0.95 -5.82 -6.81
N ILE A 100 -0.59 -7.02 -6.33
CA ILE A 100 0.40 -7.89 -6.98
C ILE A 100 -0.16 -8.43 -8.29
N PHE A 101 -1.38 -8.96 -8.28
CA PHE A 101 -2.05 -9.50 -9.47
C PHE A 101 -2.15 -8.47 -10.61
N LEU A 102 -2.50 -7.23 -10.28
CA LEU A 102 -2.63 -6.14 -11.25
C LEU A 102 -1.32 -5.42 -11.55
N HIS A 103 -0.21 -5.80 -10.93
CA HIS A 103 1.06 -5.14 -11.23
C HIS A 103 1.54 -5.56 -12.61
N GLN A 104 1.62 -4.61 -13.54
CA GLN A 104 2.19 -4.86 -14.87
C GLN A 104 3.70 -4.65 -14.85
N SER A 105 4.43 -5.54 -15.53
CA SER A 105 5.87 -5.36 -15.71
C SER A 105 6.15 -4.06 -16.46
N GLU A 106 6.93 -3.17 -15.85
CA GLU A 106 7.31 -1.87 -16.46
C GLU A 106 8.37 -2.04 -17.55
N LEU A 107 8.98 -3.22 -17.62
CA LEU A 107 9.94 -3.63 -18.65
C LEU A 107 9.16 -4.13 -19.86
N SER A 108 9.18 -3.34 -20.94
CA SER A 108 8.85 -3.84 -22.28
C SER A 108 10.16 -4.26 -22.93
N GLU A 109 10.33 -5.55 -23.21
CA GLU A 109 11.44 -6.02 -24.05
C GLU A 109 11.13 -5.59 -25.49
N ALA A 110 11.75 -4.50 -25.94
CA ALA A 110 11.83 -4.22 -27.36
C ALA A 110 12.95 -5.10 -27.92
N VAL A 111 12.58 -6.18 -28.63
CA VAL A 111 13.54 -6.94 -29.43
C VAL A 111 13.84 -6.11 -30.68
N THR A 112 14.90 -5.31 -30.65
CA THR A 112 15.46 -4.72 -31.86
C THR A 112 16.21 -5.79 -32.63
N THR A 113 15.93 -5.91 -33.93
CA THR A 113 16.54 -6.85 -34.90
C THR A 113 18.00 -6.52 -35.25
N THR A 114 18.76 -5.95 -34.32
CA THR A 114 20.19 -5.70 -34.46
C THR A 114 20.87 -6.08 -33.16
N GLU A 115 21.81 -7.01 -33.29
CA GLU A 115 22.56 -7.64 -32.20
C GLU A 115 23.20 -6.58 -31.30
N GLN A 116 23.12 -6.79 -29.97
CA GLN A 116 23.98 -6.22 -28.90
C GLN A 116 23.53 -5.01 -28.06
N ALA A 117 22.27 -4.55 -28.08
CA ALA A 117 21.81 -3.64 -27.02
C ALA A 117 20.39 -3.96 -26.53
N LYS A 118 20.26 -4.69 -25.42
CA LYS A 118 19.00 -4.75 -24.65
C LYS A 118 18.74 -3.39 -24.01
N VAL A 119 18.20 -2.44 -24.76
CA VAL A 119 17.71 -1.19 -24.20
C VAL A 119 16.34 -1.46 -23.59
N THR A 120 16.30 -1.58 -22.26
CA THR A 120 15.03 -1.66 -21.52
C THR A 120 14.31 -0.33 -21.66
N HIS A 121 13.37 -0.23 -22.59
CA HIS A 121 12.51 0.94 -22.70
C HIS A 121 11.45 0.89 -21.59
N TYR A 122 11.48 1.90 -20.73
CA TYR A 122 10.49 2.10 -19.69
C TYR A 122 9.17 2.52 -20.33
N ASN A 123 8.12 1.71 -20.21
CA ASN A 123 6.82 2.08 -20.77
C ASN A 123 6.08 3.04 -19.81
N PRO A 124 5.95 4.34 -20.13
CA PRO A 124 5.30 5.30 -19.24
C PRO A 124 3.82 4.96 -18.98
N VAL A 125 3.17 4.19 -19.87
CA VAL A 125 1.78 3.76 -19.70
C VAL A 125 1.65 2.82 -18.50
N ASN A 126 2.54 1.83 -18.39
CA ASN A 126 2.54 0.85 -17.30
C ASN A 126 2.79 1.53 -15.95
N LYS A 127 3.63 2.57 -15.91
CA LYS A 127 3.83 3.40 -14.71
C LYS A 127 2.54 4.04 -14.21
N TYR A 128 1.78 4.69 -15.09
CA TYR A 128 0.52 5.34 -14.71
C TYR A 128 -0.54 4.32 -14.27
N PHE A 129 -0.57 3.15 -14.92
CA PHE A 129 -1.44 2.05 -14.51
C PHE A 129 -1.06 1.52 -13.12
N ASN A 130 0.22 1.16 -12.92
CA ASN A 130 0.75 0.67 -11.64
C ASN A 130 0.55 1.67 -10.50
N GLN A 131 0.71 2.98 -10.76
CA GLN A 131 0.45 4.02 -9.76
C GLN A 131 -1.03 4.04 -9.33
N ALA A 132 -1.95 3.74 -10.22
CA ALA A 132 -3.38 3.67 -9.92
C ALA A 132 -3.71 2.38 -9.15
N VAL A 133 -3.17 1.24 -9.59
CA VAL A 133 -3.29 -0.07 -8.93
C VAL A 133 -2.74 -0.06 -7.50
N ARG A 134 -1.63 0.64 -7.24
CA ARG A 134 -1.06 0.79 -5.88
C ARG A 134 -2.04 1.41 -4.87
N LYS A 135 -3.06 2.13 -5.35
CA LYS A 135 -4.11 2.72 -4.51
C LYS A 135 -5.34 1.83 -4.37
N ALA A 136 -5.34 0.64 -4.99
CA ALA A 136 -6.43 -0.31 -4.88
C ALA A 136 -6.55 -0.86 -3.46
N ILE A 137 -7.78 -1.05 -3.00
CA ILE A 137 -8.09 -1.49 -1.64
C ILE A 137 -9.30 -2.42 -1.67
N VAL A 138 -9.21 -3.52 -0.94
CA VAL A 138 -10.30 -4.46 -0.71
C VAL A 138 -10.74 -4.31 0.75
N ASP A 139 -11.98 -3.92 0.98
CA ASP A 139 -12.63 -3.92 2.30
C ASP A 139 -13.64 -5.07 2.35
N ILE A 140 -13.36 -6.07 3.18
CA ILE A 140 -14.22 -7.21 3.42
C ILE A 140 -14.91 -6.97 4.76
N ARG A 141 -16.23 -6.99 4.73
CA ARG A 141 -17.12 -6.97 5.89
C ARG A 141 -17.96 -8.23 5.85
N GLU A 142 -18.60 -8.57 6.97
CA GLU A 142 -19.45 -9.75 7.07
C GLU A 142 -20.46 -9.88 5.90
N ASN A 143 -21.18 -8.81 5.58
CA ASN A 143 -22.23 -8.85 4.56
C ASN A 143 -21.82 -8.32 3.18
N LYS A 144 -20.65 -7.67 3.08
CA LYS A 144 -20.24 -6.95 1.88
C LYS A 144 -18.73 -7.00 1.66
N VAL A 145 -18.32 -7.28 0.43
CA VAL A 145 -16.95 -7.06 -0.06
C VAL A 145 -16.95 -5.85 -0.97
N THR A 146 -16.03 -4.92 -0.78
CA THR A 146 -15.87 -3.75 -1.66
C THR A 146 -14.43 -3.64 -2.11
N LEU A 147 -14.18 -3.83 -3.40
CA LEU A 147 -12.90 -3.50 -4.02
C LEU A 147 -13.02 -2.13 -4.69
N LEU A 148 -12.05 -1.27 -4.39
CA LEU A 148 -11.89 0.03 -4.99
C LEU A 148 -10.60 0.05 -5.79
N ILE A 149 -10.66 0.45 -7.06
CA ILE A 149 -9.50 0.68 -7.92
C ILE A 149 -9.50 2.13 -8.37
N HIS A 150 -8.35 2.81 -8.28
CA HIS A 150 -8.24 4.16 -8.81
C HIS A 150 -8.21 4.13 -10.33
N ILE A 151 -9.01 4.97 -10.98
CA ILE A 151 -8.98 5.08 -12.45
C ILE A 151 -7.70 5.83 -12.85
N PRO A 152 -6.86 5.26 -13.73
CA PRO A 152 -5.64 5.91 -14.23
C PRO A 152 -5.94 7.26 -14.90
N LYS A 153 -4.96 8.16 -14.88
CA LYS A 153 -5.12 9.51 -15.47
C LYS A 153 -5.05 9.52 -17.00
N THR A 154 -4.33 8.57 -17.60
CA THR A 154 -4.11 8.53 -19.05
C THR A 154 -5.10 7.57 -19.72
N GLN A 155 -5.48 7.88 -20.96
CA GLN A 155 -6.42 7.06 -21.74
C GLN A 155 -5.87 5.66 -21.99
N GLN A 156 -4.58 5.54 -22.30
CA GLN A 156 -3.91 4.25 -22.53
C GLN A 156 -3.94 3.37 -21.27
N ALA A 157 -3.60 3.92 -20.10
CA ALA A 157 -3.68 3.16 -18.84
C ALA A 157 -5.13 2.83 -18.44
N THR A 158 -6.08 3.69 -18.79
CA THR A 158 -7.51 3.41 -18.58
C THR A 158 -8.01 2.29 -19.49
N LYS A 159 -7.51 2.21 -20.74
CA LYS A 159 -7.82 1.10 -21.65
C LYS A 159 -7.34 -0.22 -21.06
N ILE A 160 -6.11 -0.26 -20.55
CA ILE A 160 -5.57 -1.43 -19.85
C ILE A 160 -6.49 -1.85 -18.70
N LEU A 161 -6.95 -0.91 -17.86
CA LEU A 161 -7.86 -1.22 -16.76
C LEU A 161 -9.17 -1.86 -17.24
N LYS A 162 -9.73 -1.38 -18.34
CA LYS A 162 -10.95 -1.95 -18.94
C LYS A 162 -10.70 -3.35 -19.50
N ASP A 163 -9.56 -3.57 -20.14
CA ASP A 163 -9.20 -4.86 -20.73
C ASP A 163 -9.06 -5.96 -19.66
N VAL A 164 -8.56 -5.60 -18.45
CA VAL A 164 -8.40 -6.54 -17.33
C VAL A 164 -9.57 -6.54 -16.34
N GLU A 165 -10.64 -5.78 -16.59
CA GLU A 165 -11.77 -5.61 -15.67
C GLU A 165 -12.50 -6.92 -15.37
N MET A 166 -12.68 -7.75 -16.40
CA MET A 166 -13.28 -9.08 -16.28
C MET A 166 -12.42 -10.00 -15.40
N LEU A 167 -11.10 -10.01 -15.64
CA LEU A 167 -10.14 -10.78 -14.85
C LEU A 167 -10.12 -10.35 -13.38
N ILE A 168 -10.25 -9.04 -13.11
CA ILE A 168 -10.39 -8.51 -11.74
C ILE A 168 -11.64 -9.08 -11.06
N SER A 169 -12.77 -9.05 -11.77
CA SER A 169 -14.05 -9.54 -11.27
C SER A 169 -13.98 -11.03 -10.94
N GLU A 170 -13.39 -11.83 -11.83
CA GLU A 170 -13.18 -13.27 -11.61
C GLU A 170 -12.24 -13.54 -10.44
N GLU A 171 -11.11 -12.84 -10.35
CA GLU A 171 -10.12 -13.02 -9.29
C GLU A 171 -10.72 -12.70 -7.91
N ILE A 172 -11.50 -11.60 -7.80
CA ILE A 172 -12.13 -11.26 -6.53
C ILE A 172 -13.29 -12.19 -6.16
N ALA A 173 -14.05 -12.67 -7.15
CA ALA A 173 -15.11 -13.65 -6.94
C ALA A 173 -14.55 -15.01 -6.49
N ASN A 174 -13.48 -15.47 -7.12
CA ASN A 174 -12.83 -16.73 -6.79
C ASN A 174 -12.25 -16.70 -5.36
N ARG A 175 -11.66 -15.57 -4.95
CA ARG A 175 -11.15 -15.40 -3.57
C ARG A 175 -12.24 -15.24 -2.51
N ASN A 176 -13.48 -14.96 -2.91
CA ASN A 176 -14.60 -14.70 -2.01
C ASN A 176 -15.84 -15.49 -2.47
N PRO A 177 -15.80 -16.85 -2.42
CA PRO A 177 -16.85 -17.70 -2.98
C PRO A 177 -18.20 -17.54 -2.26
N SER A 178 -18.22 -17.03 -1.03
CA SER A 178 -19.41 -16.75 -0.25
C SER A 178 -20.12 -15.45 -0.63
N TYR A 179 -19.69 -14.76 -1.69
CA TYR A 179 -20.28 -13.50 -2.14
C TYR A 179 -20.71 -13.56 -3.63
N TYR A 180 -21.71 -12.76 -3.99
CA TYR A 180 -22.10 -12.47 -5.37
C TYR A 180 -21.62 -11.07 -5.74
N PHE A 181 -20.84 -10.96 -6.81
CA PHE A 181 -20.30 -9.69 -7.27
C PHE A 181 -21.20 -9.07 -8.33
N SER A 182 -21.51 -7.79 -8.16
CA SER A 182 -22.22 -7.00 -9.17
C SER A 182 -21.27 -6.55 -10.27
N HIS A 183 -21.85 -6.07 -11.38
CA HIS A 183 -21.08 -5.34 -12.38
C HIS A 183 -20.32 -4.16 -11.74
N PRO A 184 -19.11 -3.87 -12.23
CA PRO A 184 -18.30 -2.78 -11.70
C PRO A 184 -18.96 -1.42 -11.94
N GLU A 185 -18.97 -0.59 -10.91
CA GLU A 185 -19.62 0.71 -10.91
C GLU A 185 -18.58 1.82 -10.81
N ARG A 186 -18.61 2.77 -11.74
CA ARG A 186 -17.73 3.95 -11.69
C ARG A 186 -18.33 5.03 -10.80
N LYS A 187 -17.62 5.40 -9.72
CA LYS A 187 -17.96 6.58 -8.90
C LYS A 187 -16.80 7.57 -8.91
N GLY A 188 -16.90 8.58 -9.77
CA GLY A 188 -15.89 9.61 -9.94
C GLY A 188 -14.56 9.06 -10.46
N LYS A 189 -13.53 9.11 -9.61
CA LYS A 189 -12.15 8.65 -9.90
C LYS A 189 -11.88 7.20 -9.46
N TRP A 190 -12.91 6.47 -9.05
CA TRP A 190 -12.80 5.12 -8.51
C TRP A 190 -13.75 4.18 -9.24
N LEU A 191 -13.28 2.96 -9.48
CA LEU A 191 -14.05 1.83 -9.97
C LEU A 191 -14.35 0.90 -8.79
N TYR A 192 -15.62 0.58 -8.57
CA TYR A 192 -16.11 -0.21 -7.44
C TYR A 192 -16.55 -1.59 -7.92
N PHE A 193 -16.06 -2.63 -7.25
CA PHE A 193 -16.60 -3.98 -7.36
C PHE A 193 -17.26 -4.31 -6.02
N ILE A 194 -18.55 -4.59 -6.04
CA ILE A 194 -19.34 -4.81 -4.83
C ILE A 194 -19.80 -6.26 -4.81
N GLY A 195 -19.37 -6.98 -3.78
CA GLY A 195 -19.83 -8.33 -3.46
C GLY A 195 -20.84 -8.28 -2.31
N THR A 196 -21.99 -8.94 -2.44
CA THR A 196 -22.96 -9.15 -1.35
C THR A 196 -22.95 -10.62 -0.92
N LYS A 197 -23.06 -10.90 0.39
CA LYS A 197 -23.02 -12.26 0.91
C LYS A 197 -24.15 -13.10 0.30
N ARG A 198 -23.86 -14.33 -0.11
CA ARG A 198 -24.88 -15.29 -0.55
C ARG A 198 -25.77 -15.60 0.66
N LYS A 199 -27.09 -15.47 0.48
CA LYS A 199 -28.07 -15.88 1.49
C LYS A 199 -28.20 -17.39 1.49
#